data_AF-A0A3M1LGJ9-F1
#
_entry.id   AF-A0A3M1LGJ9-F1
#
_cell.length_a   1.000
_cell.length_b   1.000
_cell.length_c   1.000
_cell.angle_alpha   90.00
_cell.angle_beta   90.00
_cell.angle_gamma   90.00
#
_symmetry.space_group_name_H-M   'P 1'
#
loop_
_entity.id
_entity.type
_entity.pdbx_description
1 polymer ?
#
loop_
_entity_poly.entity_id
_entity_poly.type
_entity_poly.pdbx_seq_one_letter_code
_entity_poly.pdbx_strand_id
1 'polypeptide(L)'
;MHGVKSARKLKYKPINVKDAIAEIKDTAELMLDLAYSSILFKERDFSEEVIELEERMDELIFMARASIMLAARGIEEIEELTGVLQVIDSAVMISSAAVDLAKIQLDNLGLPPAFLKSIHLLEETIVSIIIPQGSEANGITVKELEDETSMNIIAIKKPRGEWIINPNDDVKVYANDKIIAKGPYQALEEFNVFILGKHEEFPSLDELEEPKILHMIREIIIEMTVLSQLSIDLAYYSVLFNSKEIAEEVSSIEDKLEDLRADLELNVLNYAKQVENVNELRGLLRIAYSSEKVSDASKDIADIVLHGIAMHPILHYAMKESDEIITRIVIAKGSELDGKTYAESGIEVSTGMDIIAIKKSSTNKWQFHPKGDIKLEANDIIIAKGSVEDEDILKRLAGVYNE
;
A
#
# COMPACT_ATOMS: atom_id res chain seq x y z
N MET A 1 -6.97 30.14 14.46
CA MET A 1 -7.71 29.70 15.65
C MET A 1 -8.63 28.56 15.23
N HIS A 2 -8.14 27.32 15.26
CA HIS A 2 -9.00 26.16 15.04
C HIS A 2 -9.73 25.86 16.36
N GLY A 3 -11.07 25.90 16.31
CA GLY A 3 -11.91 25.56 17.45
C GLY A 3 -11.60 24.13 17.90
N VAL A 4 -11.33 23.98 19.18
CA VAL A 4 -11.28 22.67 19.84
C VAL A 4 -12.66 22.03 19.63
N LYS A 5 -12.77 21.08 18.68
CA LYS A 5 -13.95 20.20 18.55
C LYS A 5 -14.21 19.62 19.95
N SER A 6 -15.44 19.75 20.44
CA SER A 6 -15.86 19.16 21.71
C SER A 6 -15.49 17.68 21.70
N ALA A 7 -14.59 17.25 22.61
CA ALA A 7 -14.15 15.86 22.70
C ALA A 7 -15.37 14.97 22.99
N ARG A 8 -15.83 14.25 21.96
CA ARG A 8 -16.88 13.24 22.10
C ARG A 8 -16.36 12.17 23.07
N LYS A 9 -17.01 11.99 24.21
CA LYS A 9 -16.64 10.91 25.15
C LYS A 9 -16.96 9.57 24.49
N LEU A 10 -15.93 8.84 24.08
CA LEU A 10 -16.05 7.46 23.61
C LEU A 10 -16.57 6.58 24.75
N LYS A 11 -17.49 5.68 24.43
CA LYS A 11 -18.04 4.70 25.38
C LYS A 11 -17.82 3.30 24.82
N TYR A 12 -17.21 2.44 25.64
CA TYR A 12 -16.94 1.08 25.25
C TYR A 12 -18.19 0.32 24.79
N LYS A 13 -18.05 -0.42 23.70
CA LYS A 13 -18.97 -1.44 23.21
C LYS A 13 -18.16 -2.68 22.85
N PRO A 14 -18.58 -3.89 23.23
CA PRO A 14 -17.90 -5.11 22.82
C PRO A 14 -17.87 -5.23 21.30
N ILE A 15 -16.69 -5.54 20.76
CA ILE A 15 -16.46 -5.83 19.35
C ILE A 15 -15.65 -7.11 19.20
N ASN A 16 -15.70 -7.71 18.01
CA ASN A 16 -14.80 -8.81 17.68
C ASN A 16 -13.41 -8.25 17.39
N VAL A 17 -12.42 -8.59 18.22
CA VAL A 17 -11.04 -8.09 18.09
C VAL A 17 -10.41 -8.50 16.76
N LYS A 18 -10.70 -9.71 16.28
CA LYS A 18 -10.19 -10.21 15.00
C LYS A 18 -10.63 -9.29 13.84
N ASP A 19 -11.94 -9.03 13.78
CA ASP A 19 -12.53 -8.20 12.73
C ASP A 19 -12.05 -6.74 12.87
N ALA A 20 -11.86 -6.27 14.10
CA ALA A 20 -11.35 -4.93 14.38
C ALA A 20 -9.92 -4.74 13.88
N ILE A 21 -9.02 -5.72 14.09
CA ILE A 21 -7.64 -5.63 13.61
C ILE A 21 -7.61 -5.60 12.08
N ALA A 22 -8.38 -6.47 11.43
CA ALA A 22 -8.50 -6.50 9.98
C ALA A 22 -8.98 -5.13 9.43
N GLU A 23 -10.06 -4.59 10.00
CA GLU A 23 -10.61 -3.30 9.58
C GLU A 23 -9.65 -2.14 9.89
N ILE A 24 -8.90 -2.16 11.00
CA ILE A 24 -7.87 -1.16 11.33
C ILE A 24 -6.75 -1.17 10.26
N LYS A 25 -6.22 -2.36 9.94
CA LYS A 25 -5.20 -2.52 8.89
C LYS A 25 -5.71 -2.00 7.56
N ASP A 26 -6.83 -2.53 7.09
CA ASP A 26 -7.36 -2.23 5.75
C ASP A 26 -7.77 -0.74 5.64
N THR A 27 -8.21 -0.12 6.75
CA THR A 27 -8.47 1.33 6.79
C THR A 27 -7.20 2.14 6.67
N ALA A 28 -6.10 1.75 7.34
CA ALA A 28 -4.83 2.46 7.27
C ALA A 28 -4.23 2.44 5.85
N GLU A 29 -4.29 1.28 5.20
CA GLU A 29 -3.86 1.09 3.81
C GLU A 29 -4.71 1.93 2.84
N LEU A 30 -6.04 1.86 2.97
CA LEU A 30 -6.95 2.70 2.17
C LEU A 30 -6.69 4.19 2.37
N MET A 31 -6.46 4.64 3.60
CA MET A 31 -6.14 6.04 3.89
C MET A 31 -4.86 6.47 3.18
N LEU A 32 -3.82 5.62 3.17
CA LEU A 32 -2.55 5.92 2.51
C LEU A 32 -2.72 6.03 0.99
N ASP A 33 -3.42 5.06 0.40
CA ASP A 33 -3.76 5.02 -1.03
C ASP A 33 -4.55 6.27 -1.45
N LEU A 34 -5.56 6.67 -0.67
CA LEU A 34 -6.32 7.89 -0.91
C LEU A 34 -5.49 9.16 -0.75
N ALA A 35 -4.58 9.19 0.23
CA ALA A 35 -3.75 10.34 0.47
C ALA A 35 -2.77 10.59 -0.69
N TYR A 36 -2.09 9.54 -1.18
CA TYR A 36 -1.25 9.65 -2.38
C TYR A 36 -2.07 10.04 -3.63
N SER A 37 -3.27 9.47 -3.79
CA SER A 37 -4.18 9.83 -4.89
C SER A 37 -4.57 11.30 -4.85
N SER A 38 -4.89 11.82 -3.66
CA SER A 38 -5.26 13.24 -3.47
C SER A 38 -4.16 14.20 -3.93
N ILE A 39 -2.90 13.78 -3.76
CA ILE A 39 -1.72 14.53 -4.20
C ILE A 39 -1.58 14.47 -5.72
N LEU A 40 -1.67 13.28 -6.30
CA LEU A 40 -1.44 13.04 -7.73
C LEU A 40 -2.51 13.70 -8.60
N PHE A 41 -3.78 13.55 -8.22
CA PHE A 41 -4.91 14.08 -8.99
C PHE A 41 -5.33 15.49 -8.56
N LYS A 42 -4.74 16.05 -7.50
CA LYS A 42 -5.18 17.31 -6.86
C LYS A 42 -6.66 17.30 -6.45
N GLU A 43 -7.18 16.14 -6.12
CA GLU A 43 -8.56 15.98 -5.71
C GLU A 43 -8.72 16.16 -4.21
N ARG A 44 -9.38 17.25 -3.83
CA ARG A 44 -9.65 17.57 -2.43
C ARG A 44 -10.56 16.54 -1.77
N ASP A 45 -11.49 15.96 -2.53
CA ASP A 45 -12.44 14.97 -2.05
C ASP A 45 -11.71 13.79 -1.40
N PHE A 46 -10.66 13.25 -2.03
CA PHE A 46 -9.83 12.18 -1.44
C PHE A 46 -9.22 12.58 -0.09
N SER A 47 -8.75 13.83 0.03
CA SER A 47 -8.19 14.29 1.30
C SER A 47 -9.25 14.36 2.40
N GLU A 48 -10.48 14.73 2.07
CA GLU A 48 -11.60 14.79 3.02
C GLU A 48 -12.04 13.38 3.44
N GLU A 49 -12.02 12.40 2.52
CA GLU A 49 -12.27 11.00 2.85
C GLU A 49 -11.24 10.44 3.84
N VAL A 50 -9.95 10.79 3.69
CA VAL A 50 -8.90 10.38 4.64
C VAL A 50 -9.21 10.89 6.06
N ILE A 51 -9.68 12.12 6.21
CA ILE A 51 -10.06 12.68 7.53
C ILE A 51 -11.30 11.97 8.10
N GLU A 52 -12.28 11.62 7.26
CA GLU A 52 -13.46 10.85 7.69
C GLU A 52 -13.07 9.44 8.17
N LEU A 53 -12.16 8.78 7.45
CA LEU A 53 -11.63 7.47 7.83
C LEU A 53 -10.81 7.52 9.12
N GLU A 54 -9.99 8.57 9.35
CA GLU A 54 -9.27 8.80 10.61
C GLU A 54 -10.24 8.83 11.80
N GLU A 55 -11.32 9.62 11.71
CA GLU A 55 -12.31 9.73 12.79
C GLU A 55 -13.00 8.39 13.07
N ARG A 56 -13.28 7.57 12.05
CA ARG A 56 -13.85 6.22 12.21
C ARG A 56 -12.84 5.26 12.85
N MET A 57 -11.61 5.27 12.36
CA MET A 57 -10.54 4.40 12.83
C MET A 57 -10.24 4.64 14.31
N ASP A 58 -10.22 5.90 14.76
CA ASP A 58 -10.05 6.28 16.17
C ASP A 58 -11.08 5.63 17.10
N GLU A 59 -12.36 5.62 16.69
CA GLU A 59 -13.42 4.95 17.46
C GLU A 59 -13.18 3.43 17.52
N LEU A 60 -12.77 2.81 16.41
CA LEU A 60 -12.51 1.38 16.31
C LEU A 60 -11.30 0.94 17.15
N ILE A 61 -10.19 1.69 17.10
CA ILE A 61 -8.98 1.45 17.89
C ILE A 61 -9.29 1.48 19.38
N PHE A 62 -10.08 2.46 19.83
CA PHE A 62 -10.49 2.54 21.22
C PHE A 62 -11.23 1.26 21.67
N MET A 63 -12.17 0.76 20.86
CA MET A 63 -12.91 -0.46 21.16
C MET A 63 -12.03 -1.71 21.11
N ALA A 64 -11.09 -1.78 20.16
CA ALA A 64 -10.16 -2.88 20.01
C ALA A 64 -9.23 -2.98 21.24
N ARG A 65 -8.57 -1.88 21.61
CA ARG A 65 -7.70 -1.81 22.80
C ARG A 65 -8.45 -2.17 24.08
N ALA A 66 -9.66 -1.63 24.27
CA ALA A 66 -10.48 -1.97 25.43
C ALA A 66 -10.87 -3.46 25.47
N SER A 67 -11.17 -4.06 24.32
CA SER A 67 -11.51 -5.49 24.24
C SER A 67 -10.29 -6.39 24.51
N ILE A 68 -9.11 -6.02 24.00
CA ILE A 68 -7.83 -6.69 24.28
C ILE A 68 -7.51 -6.63 25.78
N MET A 69 -7.65 -5.47 26.41
CA MET A 69 -7.43 -5.29 27.85
C MET A 69 -8.37 -6.15 28.72
N LEU A 70 -9.62 -6.34 28.28
CA LEU A 70 -10.59 -7.19 28.99
C LEU A 70 -10.35 -8.69 28.76
N ALA A 71 -9.69 -9.05 27.66
CA ALA A 71 -9.35 -10.43 27.32
C ALA A 71 -8.16 -10.94 28.13
N ALA A 72 -7.13 -10.12 28.33
CA ALA A 72 -5.87 -10.49 28.97
C ALA A 72 -6.03 -11.05 30.42
N ARG A 73 -5.66 -12.33 30.63
CA ARG A 73 -5.75 -13.05 31.91
C ARG A 73 -4.43 -13.72 32.29
N GLY A 74 -3.40 -12.91 32.53
CA GLY A 74 -2.11 -13.38 33.04
C GLY A 74 -0.95 -12.94 32.17
N ILE A 75 0.27 -13.25 32.61
CA ILE A 75 1.50 -12.74 31.98
C ILE A 75 1.65 -13.27 30.55
N GLU A 76 1.45 -14.58 30.32
CA GLU A 76 1.57 -15.20 28.99
C GLU A 76 0.64 -14.54 27.96
N GLU A 77 -0.65 -14.38 28.30
CA GLU A 77 -1.62 -13.75 27.40
C GLU A 77 -1.34 -12.24 27.21
N ILE A 78 -0.79 -11.55 28.21
CA ILE A 78 -0.35 -10.16 28.08
C ILE A 78 0.82 -10.05 27.10
N GLU A 79 1.81 -10.95 27.19
CA GLU A 79 2.96 -10.98 26.29
C GLU A 79 2.51 -11.19 24.83
N GLU A 80 1.62 -12.15 24.59
CA GLU A 80 1.07 -12.41 23.25
C GLU A 80 0.20 -11.26 22.70
N LEU A 81 -0.62 -10.64 23.55
CA LEU A 81 -1.47 -9.50 23.17
C LEU A 81 -0.68 -8.20 23.00
N THR A 82 0.56 -8.13 23.49
CA THR A 82 1.43 -6.98 23.27
C THR A 82 1.82 -6.86 21.79
N GLY A 83 2.11 -7.98 21.11
CA GLY A 83 2.33 -7.99 19.66
C GLY A 83 1.10 -7.49 18.89
N VAL A 84 -0.11 -7.85 19.34
CA VAL A 84 -1.37 -7.36 18.76
C VAL A 84 -1.52 -5.84 18.91
N LEU A 85 -1.20 -5.30 20.09
CA LEU A 85 -1.23 -3.87 20.31
C LEU A 85 -0.19 -3.13 19.46
N GLN A 86 1.00 -3.70 19.30
CA GLN A 86 2.05 -3.14 18.44
C GLN A 86 1.58 -3.05 16.98
N VAL A 87 0.93 -4.09 16.43
CA VAL A 87 0.33 -4.05 15.09
C VAL A 87 -0.72 -2.93 14.96
N ILE A 88 -1.58 -2.76 15.98
CA ILE A 88 -2.59 -1.69 16.00
C ILE A 88 -1.91 -0.31 16.05
N ASP A 89 -0.86 -0.15 16.84
CA ASP A 89 -0.15 1.11 17.01
C ASP A 89 0.61 1.49 15.73
N SER A 90 1.20 0.53 15.03
CA SER A 90 1.79 0.74 13.70
C SER A 90 0.74 1.17 12.67
N ALA A 91 -0.44 0.55 12.66
CA ALA A 91 -1.52 1.00 11.77
C ALA A 91 -1.96 2.46 12.05
N VAL A 92 -1.93 2.89 13.32
CA VAL A 92 -2.15 4.30 13.71
C VAL A 92 -1.06 5.22 13.16
N MET A 93 0.19 4.78 13.15
CA MET A 93 1.29 5.56 12.57
C MET A 93 1.12 5.72 11.06
N ILE A 94 0.74 4.65 10.36
CA ILE A 94 0.43 4.67 8.92
C ILE A 94 -0.74 5.64 8.64
N SER A 95 -1.85 5.52 9.35
CA SER A 95 -3.01 6.40 9.16
C SER A 95 -2.68 7.87 9.45
N SER A 96 -1.85 8.12 10.46
CA SER A 96 -1.36 9.46 10.77
C SER A 96 -0.45 10.02 9.67
N ALA A 97 0.39 9.19 9.03
CA ALA A 97 1.19 9.59 7.88
C ALA A 97 0.31 9.91 6.66
N ALA A 98 -0.75 9.13 6.43
CA ALA A 98 -1.75 9.39 5.40
C ALA A 98 -2.48 10.73 5.61
N VAL A 99 -2.86 11.05 6.85
CA VAL A 99 -3.46 12.35 7.19
C VAL A 99 -2.49 13.50 6.91
N ASP A 100 -1.21 13.31 7.21
CA ASP A 100 -0.16 14.29 6.91
C ASP A 100 0.04 14.52 5.41
N LEU A 101 -0.12 13.47 4.59
CA LEU A 101 -0.14 13.55 3.12
C LEU A 101 -1.40 14.27 2.60
N ALA A 102 -2.59 13.90 3.08
CA ALA A 102 -3.86 14.54 2.71
C ALA A 102 -3.85 16.06 3.02
N LYS A 103 -3.19 16.47 4.11
CA LYS A 103 -3.02 17.88 4.47
C LYS A 103 -2.23 18.69 3.45
N ILE A 104 -1.42 18.06 2.58
CA ILE A 104 -0.73 18.77 1.49
C ILE A 104 -1.75 19.51 0.61
N GLN A 105 -2.84 18.83 0.24
CA GLN A 105 -3.89 19.42 -0.56
C GLN A 105 -4.85 20.26 0.28
N LEU A 106 -5.21 19.83 1.50
CA LEU A 106 -6.15 20.57 2.35
C LEU A 106 -5.61 21.96 2.76
N ASP A 107 -4.32 22.02 3.09
CA ASP A 107 -3.63 23.22 3.58
C ASP A 107 -2.89 23.98 2.46
N ASN A 108 -3.01 23.54 1.20
CA ASN A 108 -2.32 24.09 0.04
C ASN A 108 -0.80 24.22 0.26
N LEU A 109 -0.15 23.12 0.70
CA LEU A 109 1.29 23.10 0.97
C LEU A 109 2.15 23.19 -0.30
N GLY A 110 1.56 23.14 -1.49
CA GLY A 110 2.23 23.36 -2.77
C GLY A 110 3.09 22.17 -3.22
N LEU A 111 3.06 21.90 -4.52
CA LEU A 111 3.86 20.88 -5.18
C LEU A 111 4.24 21.33 -6.60
N PRO A 112 5.44 20.99 -7.10
CA PRO A 112 5.81 21.27 -8.48
C PRO A 112 4.85 20.58 -9.46
N PRO A 113 4.37 21.25 -10.53
CA PRO A 113 3.44 20.66 -11.49
C PRO A 113 3.94 19.38 -12.17
N ALA A 114 5.25 19.22 -12.31
CA ALA A 114 5.87 18.03 -12.90
C ALA A 114 5.54 16.74 -12.13
N PHE A 115 5.31 16.83 -10.81
CA PHE A 115 4.96 15.69 -9.97
C PHE A 115 3.55 15.13 -10.25
N LEU A 116 2.64 15.98 -10.72
CA LEU A 116 1.25 15.58 -11.03
C LEU A 116 1.15 14.79 -12.33
N LYS A 117 2.14 14.99 -13.21
CA LYS A 117 2.19 14.36 -14.53
C LYS A 117 2.94 13.02 -14.53
N SER A 118 3.54 12.63 -13.40
CA SER A 118 4.26 11.37 -13.26
C SER A 118 3.41 10.20 -12.79
N ILE A 119 2.07 10.29 -12.84
CA ILE A 119 1.21 9.24 -12.31
C ILE A 119 1.41 7.87 -12.97
N HIS A 120 1.70 7.85 -14.27
CA HIS A 120 2.01 6.62 -15.02
C HIS A 120 3.35 5.96 -14.64
N LEU A 121 4.22 6.67 -13.91
CA LEU A 121 5.48 6.10 -13.38
C LEU A 121 5.23 5.27 -12.13
N LEU A 122 4.04 5.38 -11.52
CA LEU A 122 3.62 4.48 -10.45
C LEU A 122 3.14 3.18 -11.07
N GLU A 123 3.48 2.05 -10.45
CA GLU A 123 3.14 0.72 -10.94
C GLU A 123 1.61 0.51 -10.97
N GLU A 124 0.90 1.05 -9.97
CA GLU A 124 -0.55 1.05 -9.84
C GLU A 124 -1.13 2.48 -9.75
N THR A 125 -2.36 2.65 -10.22
CA THR A 125 -3.15 3.87 -10.12
C THR A 125 -4.42 3.62 -9.32
N ILE A 126 -4.99 4.67 -8.75
CA ILE A 126 -6.21 4.62 -7.96
C ILE A 126 -7.21 5.58 -8.57
N VAL A 127 -8.48 5.18 -8.59
CA VAL A 127 -9.58 5.97 -9.13
C VAL A 127 -10.78 5.92 -8.19
N SER A 128 -11.53 7.01 -8.13
CA SER A 128 -12.79 7.07 -7.40
C SER A 128 -13.92 7.52 -8.31
N ILE A 129 -14.96 6.70 -8.42
CA ILE A 129 -16.09 6.97 -9.31
C ILE A 129 -17.40 6.77 -8.58
N ILE A 130 -18.32 7.72 -8.74
CA ILE A 130 -19.73 7.52 -8.37
C ILE A 130 -20.43 6.83 -9.53
N ILE A 131 -20.98 5.64 -9.29
CA ILE A 131 -21.65 4.85 -10.33
C ILE A 131 -22.88 5.62 -10.84
N PRO A 132 -22.94 6.00 -12.12
CA PRO A 132 -24.09 6.70 -12.67
C PRO A 132 -25.36 5.85 -12.70
N GLN A 133 -26.51 6.51 -12.72
CA GLN A 133 -27.76 5.81 -13.05
C GLN A 133 -27.70 5.28 -14.48
N GLY A 134 -27.88 3.96 -14.64
CA GLY A 134 -27.83 3.29 -15.95
C GLY A 134 -26.45 2.74 -16.34
N SER A 135 -25.46 2.79 -15.44
CA SER A 135 -24.16 2.12 -15.62
C SER A 135 -24.31 0.60 -15.77
N GLU A 136 -23.45 -0.03 -16.60
CA GLU A 136 -23.37 -1.48 -16.73
C GLU A 136 -22.93 -2.16 -15.42
N ALA A 137 -22.19 -1.43 -14.58
CA ALA A 137 -21.79 -1.88 -13.25
C ALA A 137 -22.97 -1.99 -12.25
N ASN A 138 -24.18 -1.56 -12.59
CA ASN A 138 -25.29 -1.57 -11.63
C ASN A 138 -25.84 -2.99 -11.36
N GLY A 139 -25.57 -3.52 -10.16
CA GLY A 139 -26.11 -4.79 -9.66
C GLY A 139 -25.22 -6.01 -9.89
N ILE A 140 -24.05 -5.82 -10.49
CA ILE A 140 -22.99 -6.84 -10.62
C ILE A 140 -22.20 -6.95 -9.31
N THR A 141 -21.49 -8.05 -9.13
CA THR A 141 -20.64 -8.26 -7.96
C THR A 141 -19.29 -7.58 -8.11
N VAL A 142 -18.57 -7.40 -6.99
CA VAL A 142 -17.19 -6.90 -6.99
C VAL A 142 -16.32 -7.74 -7.90
N LYS A 143 -16.35 -9.07 -7.74
CA LYS A 143 -15.58 -9.98 -8.59
C LYS A 143 -15.85 -9.82 -10.08
N GLU A 144 -17.12 -9.73 -10.47
CA GLU A 144 -17.49 -9.53 -11.88
C GLU A 144 -16.93 -8.20 -12.40
N LEU A 145 -16.92 -7.14 -11.59
CA LEU A 145 -16.35 -5.85 -11.97
C LEU A 145 -14.82 -5.91 -12.11
N GLU A 146 -14.14 -6.58 -11.20
CA GLU A 146 -12.68 -6.75 -11.22
C GLU A 146 -12.22 -7.58 -12.41
N ASP A 147 -12.89 -8.70 -12.67
CA ASP A 147 -12.60 -9.59 -13.81
C ASP A 147 -12.78 -8.88 -15.16
N GLU A 148 -13.79 -8.00 -15.29
CA GLU A 148 -14.07 -7.26 -16.53
C GLU A 148 -13.15 -6.07 -16.77
N THR A 149 -12.56 -5.50 -15.71
CA THR A 149 -11.83 -4.22 -15.79
C THR A 149 -10.37 -4.31 -15.40
N SER A 150 -9.91 -5.43 -14.83
CA SER A 150 -8.57 -5.59 -14.26
C SER A 150 -8.20 -4.55 -13.18
N MET A 151 -9.21 -3.95 -12.54
CA MET A 151 -9.06 -2.99 -11.45
C MET A 151 -9.69 -3.57 -10.18
N ASN A 152 -8.90 -3.67 -9.11
CA ASN A 152 -9.32 -4.20 -7.81
C ASN A 152 -10.15 -3.17 -7.05
N ILE A 153 -11.30 -3.56 -6.52
CA ILE A 153 -12.18 -2.66 -5.75
C ILE A 153 -11.76 -2.66 -4.29
N ILE A 154 -11.03 -1.63 -3.89
CA ILE A 154 -10.49 -1.51 -2.52
C ILE A 154 -11.49 -0.93 -1.52
N ALA A 155 -12.48 -0.15 -1.99
CA ALA A 155 -13.53 0.37 -1.11
C ALA A 155 -14.82 0.75 -1.84
N ILE A 156 -15.94 0.66 -1.11
CA ILE A 156 -17.24 1.15 -1.55
C ILE A 156 -17.83 2.05 -0.46
N LYS A 157 -18.10 3.31 -0.78
CA LYS A 157 -18.86 4.23 0.07
C LYS A 157 -20.30 4.31 -0.43
N LYS A 158 -21.23 3.81 0.39
CA LYS A 158 -22.67 3.89 0.11
C LYS A 158 -23.14 5.35 0.23
N PRO A 159 -24.24 5.76 -0.45
CA PRO A 159 -24.77 7.13 -0.40
C PRO A 159 -25.08 7.68 1.00
N ARG A 160 -25.27 6.79 1.98
CA ARG A 160 -25.54 7.14 3.37
C ARG A 160 -24.28 7.41 4.21
N GLY A 161 -23.09 7.33 3.60
CA GLY A 161 -21.80 7.48 4.28
C GLY A 161 -21.25 6.18 4.91
N GLU A 162 -21.87 5.04 4.64
CA GLU A 162 -21.36 3.75 5.10
C GLU A 162 -20.23 3.28 4.20
N TRP A 163 -19.07 2.98 4.81
CA TRP A 163 -17.93 2.39 4.11
C TRP A 163 -17.90 0.88 4.25
N ILE A 164 -17.68 0.22 3.11
CA ILE A 164 -17.27 -1.17 2.99
C ILE A 164 -15.84 -1.13 2.46
N ILE A 165 -14.88 -1.42 3.32
CA ILE A 165 -13.45 -1.45 2.99
C ILE A 165 -13.09 -2.91 2.70
N ASN A 166 -12.28 -3.13 1.66
CA ASN A 166 -11.91 -4.47 1.19
C ASN A 166 -13.16 -5.38 1.02
N PRO A 167 -14.12 -4.98 0.15
CA PRO A 167 -15.37 -5.70 -0.01
C PRO A 167 -15.12 -7.12 -0.53
N ASN A 168 -15.87 -8.09 -0.01
CA ASN A 168 -15.80 -9.46 -0.53
C ASN A 168 -16.32 -9.52 -1.99
N ASP A 169 -15.85 -10.52 -2.74
CA ASP A 169 -16.21 -10.84 -4.13
C ASP A 169 -17.70 -10.81 -4.46
N ASP A 170 -18.56 -11.22 -3.50
CA ASP A 170 -20.01 -11.37 -3.65
C ASP A 170 -20.80 -10.08 -3.37
N VAL A 171 -20.13 -9.05 -2.85
CA VAL A 171 -20.74 -7.75 -2.58
C VAL A 171 -21.17 -7.14 -3.91
N LYS A 172 -22.41 -6.63 -3.95
CA LYS A 172 -22.95 -5.94 -5.12
C LYS A 172 -22.74 -4.44 -5.06
N VAL A 173 -22.39 -3.89 -6.21
CA VAL A 173 -22.29 -2.44 -6.44
C VAL A 173 -23.56 -1.92 -7.09
N TYR A 174 -23.97 -0.72 -6.73
CA TYR A 174 -25.22 -0.11 -7.20
C TYR A 174 -25.03 1.35 -7.59
N ALA A 175 -25.94 1.86 -8.42
CA ALA A 175 -25.96 3.28 -8.77
C ALA A 175 -25.91 4.19 -7.52
N ASN A 176 -25.13 5.26 -7.62
CA ASN A 176 -24.76 6.21 -6.56
C ASN A 176 -23.80 5.68 -5.49
N ASP A 177 -23.40 4.42 -5.51
CA ASP A 177 -22.23 3.99 -4.75
C ASP A 177 -21.00 4.72 -5.29
N LYS A 178 -20.12 5.16 -4.38
CA LYS A 178 -18.78 5.64 -4.71
C LYS A 178 -17.83 4.47 -4.58
N ILE A 179 -17.29 4.03 -5.70
CA ILE A 179 -16.30 2.95 -5.80
C ILE A 179 -14.92 3.58 -5.79
N ILE A 180 -14.00 2.97 -5.04
CA ILE A 180 -12.57 3.26 -5.10
C ILE A 180 -11.91 1.99 -5.60
N ALA A 181 -11.17 2.10 -6.71
CA ALA A 181 -10.50 0.99 -7.35
C ALA A 181 -9.01 1.28 -7.55
N LYS A 182 -8.20 0.23 -7.53
CA LYS A 182 -6.74 0.27 -7.69
C LYS A 182 -6.31 -0.78 -8.71
N GLY A 183 -5.36 -0.43 -9.57
CA GLY A 183 -4.81 -1.38 -10.52
C GLY A 183 -3.88 -0.74 -11.53
N PRO A 184 -3.46 -1.47 -12.58
CA PRO A 184 -2.53 -0.96 -13.57
C PRO A 184 -3.06 0.29 -14.28
N TYR A 185 -2.20 1.28 -14.53
CA TYR A 185 -2.59 2.49 -15.26
C TYR A 185 -3.27 2.20 -16.61
N GLN A 186 -2.86 1.14 -17.30
CA GLN A 186 -3.43 0.70 -18.58
C GLN A 186 -4.91 0.29 -18.48
N ALA A 187 -5.35 -0.21 -17.32
CA ALA A 187 -6.70 -0.68 -17.08
C ALA A 187 -7.70 0.47 -16.81
N LEU A 188 -7.18 1.69 -16.53
CA LEU A 188 -7.99 2.83 -16.12
C LEU A 188 -9.00 3.28 -17.19
N GLU A 189 -8.62 3.23 -18.47
CA GLU A 189 -9.54 3.60 -19.56
C GLU A 189 -10.71 2.62 -19.66
N GLU A 190 -10.42 1.31 -19.64
CA GLU A 190 -11.44 0.25 -19.71
C GLU A 190 -12.39 0.33 -18.50
N PHE A 191 -11.84 0.55 -17.30
CA PHE A 191 -12.61 0.78 -16.08
C PHE A 191 -13.56 1.98 -16.18
N ASN A 192 -13.06 3.12 -16.67
CA ASN A 192 -13.86 4.32 -16.86
C ASN A 192 -14.97 4.09 -17.90
N VAL A 193 -14.66 3.43 -19.01
CA VAL A 193 -15.65 3.11 -20.04
C VAL A 193 -16.73 2.19 -19.49
N PHE A 194 -16.35 1.16 -18.73
CA PHE A 194 -17.29 0.22 -18.13
C PHE A 194 -18.25 0.89 -17.13
N ILE A 195 -17.73 1.75 -16.25
CA ILE A 195 -18.55 2.41 -15.24
C ILE A 195 -19.34 3.60 -15.80
N LEU A 196 -18.72 4.45 -16.61
CA LEU A 196 -19.30 5.74 -17.04
C LEU A 196 -19.95 5.68 -18.43
N GLY A 197 -19.65 4.67 -19.24
CA GLY A 197 -20.08 4.57 -20.63
C GLY A 197 -19.45 5.62 -21.55
N LYS A 198 -18.29 6.19 -21.16
CA LYS A 198 -17.58 7.23 -21.90
C LYS A 198 -16.08 6.98 -21.87
N HIS A 199 -15.43 7.27 -23.00
CA HIS A 199 -13.99 7.43 -23.02
C HIS A 199 -13.63 8.73 -22.32
N GLU A 200 -12.78 8.65 -21.30
CA GLU A 200 -12.01 9.79 -20.83
C GLU A 200 -10.61 9.69 -21.41
N GLU A 201 -10.24 10.66 -22.23
CA GLU A 201 -8.86 10.79 -22.68
C GLU A 201 -8.02 11.26 -21.50
N PHE A 202 -7.13 10.38 -21.04
CA PHE A 202 -6.08 10.78 -20.12
C PHE A 202 -4.99 11.51 -20.89
N PRO A 203 -4.47 12.64 -20.37
CA PRO A 203 -3.48 13.44 -21.08
C PRO A 203 -2.25 12.60 -21.44
N SER A 204 -1.95 12.49 -22.74
CA SER A 204 -0.69 11.93 -23.23
C SER A 204 0.46 12.87 -22.91
N LEU A 205 1.61 12.32 -22.52
CA LEU A 205 2.76 13.09 -22.11
C LEU A 205 3.59 13.57 -23.30
N ASP A 206 3.53 14.87 -23.58
CA ASP A 206 4.67 15.55 -24.15
C ASP A 206 5.74 15.70 -23.05
N GLU A 207 7.00 15.39 -23.40
CA GLU A 207 8.17 15.44 -22.50
C GLU A 207 8.15 16.70 -21.64
N LEU A 208 8.15 16.52 -20.33
CA LEU A 208 8.25 17.64 -19.41
C LEU A 208 9.60 18.32 -19.62
N GLU A 209 9.61 19.55 -20.15
CA GLU A 209 10.77 20.43 -20.07
C GLU A 209 10.99 20.83 -18.59
N GLU A 210 11.60 19.94 -17.81
CA GLU A 210 11.91 20.19 -16.40
C GLU A 210 13.43 20.27 -16.15
N PRO A 211 13.87 21.05 -15.15
CA PRO A 211 15.26 21.04 -14.72
C PRO A 211 15.69 19.64 -14.25
N LYS A 212 16.92 19.22 -14.57
CA LYS A 212 17.47 17.92 -14.14
C LYS A 212 17.35 17.65 -12.64
N ILE A 213 17.47 18.68 -11.81
CA ILE A 213 17.33 18.55 -10.36
C ILE A 213 15.89 18.25 -9.94
N LEU A 214 14.89 18.81 -10.64
CA LEU A 214 13.48 18.52 -10.39
C LEU A 214 13.15 17.08 -10.80
N HIS A 215 13.72 16.62 -11.92
CA HIS A 215 13.66 15.23 -12.34
C HIS A 215 14.20 14.28 -11.25
N MET A 216 15.40 14.52 -10.73
CA MET A 216 15.97 13.72 -9.64
C MET A 216 15.10 13.70 -8.38
N ILE A 217 14.58 14.86 -7.95
CA ILE A 217 13.66 14.97 -6.80
C ILE A 217 12.42 14.10 -7.02
N ARG A 218 11.85 14.14 -8.22
CA ARG A 218 10.68 13.35 -8.58
C ARG A 218 10.96 11.85 -8.51
N GLU A 219 12.07 11.39 -9.08
CA GLU A 219 12.47 9.98 -9.03
C GLU A 219 12.66 9.50 -7.59
N ILE A 220 13.28 10.31 -6.72
CA ILE A 220 13.44 9.97 -5.30
C ILE A 220 12.08 9.82 -4.62
N ILE A 221 11.15 10.77 -4.83
CA ILE A 221 9.81 10.66 -4.22
C ILE A 221 9.04 9.42 -4.72
N ILE A 222 9.11 9.12 -6.01
CA ILE A 222 8.46 7.93 -6.57
C ILE A 222 9.02 6.69 -5.90
N GLU A 223 10.35 6.59 -5.81
CA GLU A 223 11.00 5.46 -5.14
C GLU A 223 10.62 5.39 -3.66
N MET A 224 10.58 6.52 -2.95
CA MET A 224 10.14 6.55 -1.55
C MET A 224 8.69 6.07 -1.37
N THR A 225 7.80 6.46 -2.27
CA THR A 225 6.37 6.09 -2.24
C THR A 225 6.19 4.60 -2.47
N VAL A 226 6.88 4.03 -3.47
CA VAL A 226 6.81 2.60 -3.77
C VAL A 226 7.39 1.77 -2.62
N LEU A 227 8.54 2.19 -2.08
CA LEU A 227 9.18 1.47 -0.97
C LEU A 227 8.37 1.52 0.32
N SER A 228 7.72 2.65 0.63
CA SER A 228 6.89 2.77 1.83
C SER A 228 5.62 1.92 1.74
N GLN A 229 5.03 1.76 0.55
CA GLN A 229 3.90 0.83 0.36
C GLN A 229 4.35 -0.63 0.46
N LEU A 230 5.45 -0.99 -0.21
CA LEU A 230 6.00 -2.34 -0.16
C LEU A 230 6.36 -2.78 1.27
N SER A 231 6.92 -1.87 2.08
CA SER A 231 7.31 -2.21 3.45
C SER A 231 6.11 -2.59 4.31
N ILE A 232 4.92 -2.02 4.08
CA ILE A 232 3.69 -2.38 4.80
C ILE A 232 3.33 -3.84 4.54
N ASP A 233 3.24 -4.23 3.26
CA ASP A 233 2.83 -5.58 2.87
C ASP A 233 3.83 -6.62 3.38
N LEU A 234 5.13 -6.38 3.15
CA LEU A 234 6.19 -7.25 3.66
C LEU A 234 6.18 -7.33 5.18
N ALA A 235 5.88 -6.25 5.89
CA ALA A 235 5.82 -6.28 7.34
C ALA A 235 4.65 -7.16 7.84
N TYR A 236 3.46 -7.00 7.28
CA TYR A 236 2.32 -7.87 7.61
C TYR A 236 2.60 -9.33 7.26
N TYR A 237 3.17 -9.61 6.09
CA TYR A 237 3.55 -10.96 5.71
C TYR A 237 4.65 -11.55 6.62
N SER A 238 5.62 -10.75 7.04
CA SER A 238 6.67 -11.23 7.96
C SER A 238 6.05 -11.76 9.25
N VAL A 239 5.05 -11.06 9.78
CA VAL A 239 4.33 -11.44 10.99
C VAL A 239 3.42 -12.64 10.74
N LEU A 240 2.66 -12.62 9.65
CA LEU A 240 1.71 -13.68 9.29
C LEU A 240 2.40 -15.03 9.06
N PHE A 241 3.57 -15.02 8.45
CA PHE A 241 4.32 -16.23 8.13
C PHE A 241 5.48 -16.47 9.10
N ASN A 242 5.62 -15.64 10.13
CA ASN A 242 6.74 -15.66 11.08
C ASN A 242 8.11 -15.73 10.35
N SER A 243 8.25 -14.96 9.27
CA SER A 243 9.40 -15.00 8.37
C SER A 243 10.42 -13.92 8.73
N LYS A 244 11.50 -14.34 9.38
CA LYS A 244 12.61 -13.45 9.74
C LYS A 244 13.29 -12.85 8.51
N GLU A 245 13.40 -13.60 7.42
CA GLU A 245 14.03 -13.13 6.18
C GLU A 245 13.25 -11.95 5.56
N ILE A 246 11.92 -12.01 5.59
CA ILE A 246 11.08 -10.90 5.11
C ILE A 246 11.17 -9.71 6.07
N ALA A 247 11.17 -9.95 7.38
CA ALA A 247 11.35 -8.90 8.37
C ALA A 247 12.70 -8.16 8.22
N GLU A 248 13.77 -8.87 7.88
CA GLU A 248 15.09 -8.29 7.57
C GLU A 248 15.08 -7.44 6.28
N GLU A 249 14.30 -7.83 5.27
CA GLU A 249 14.10 -6.99 4.08
C GLU A 249 13.28 -5.72 4.40
N VAL A 250 12.29 -5.78 5.29
CA VAL A 250 11.57 -4.57 5.77
C VAL A 250 12.54 -3.62 6.45
N SER A 251 13.41 -4.10 7.34
CA SER A 251 14.46 -3.28 7.96
C SER A 251 15.40 -2.67 6.93
N SER A 252 15.77 -3.43 5.89
CA SER A 252 16.63 -2.93 4.80
C SER A 252 15.95 -1.87 3.94
N ILE A 253 14.62 -1.92 3.80
CA ILE A 253 13.83 -0.89 3.11
C ILE A 253 13.81 0.40 3.94
N GLU A 254 13.68 0.30 5.27
CA GLU A 254 13.71 1.46 6.15
C GLU A 254 15.06 2.19 6.11
N ASP A 255 16.19 1.46 6.23
CA ASP A 255 17.53 2.05 6.07
C ASP A 255 17.66 2.81 4.74
N LYS A 256 17.12 2.23 3.65
CA LYS A 256 17.13 2.85 2.32
C LYS A 256 16.23 4.09 2.24
N LEU A 257 15.08 4.09 2.92
CA LEU A 257 14.16 5.23 2.96
C LEU A 257 14.74 6.39 3.76
N GLU A 258 15.49 6.13 4.83
CA GLU A 258 16.27 7.14 5.55
C GLU A 258 17.30 7.82 4.63
N ASP A 259 18.06 7.04 3.87
CA ASP A 259 19.04 7.55 2.90
C ASP A 259 18.36 8.40 1.81
N LEU A 260 17.27 7.89 1.21
CA LEU A 260 16.50 8.61 0.19
C LEU A 260 15.91 9.91 0.72
N ARG A 261 15.45 9.92 1.98
CA ARG A 261 14.96 11.13 2.65
C ARG A 261 16.07 12.18 2.75
N ALA A 262 17.25 11.79 3.22
CA ALA A 262 18.38 12.70 3.36
C ALA A 262 18.80 13.30 2.00
N ASP A 263 18.85 12.46 0.97
CA ASP A 263 19.13 12.89 -0.41
C ASP A 263 18.06 13.83 -0.94
N LEU A 264 16.78 13.53 -0.71
CA LEU A 264 15.68 14.39 -1.12
C LEU A 264 15.79 15.77 -0.47
N GLU A 265 15.97 15.83 0.85
CA GLU A 265 16.08 17.09 1.60
C GLU A 265 17.19 17.98 1.02
N LEU A 266 18.36 17.41 0.76
CA LEU A 266 19.48 18.12 0.14
C LEU A 266 19.15 18.62 -1.27
N ASN A 267 18.53 17.78 -2.11
CA ASN A 267 18.15 18.14 -3.46
C ASN A 267 17.08 19.24 -3.48
N VAL A 268 16.08 19.15 -2.61
CA VAL A 268 15.03 20.18 -2.44
C VAL A 268 15.65 21.51 -2.01
N LEU A 269 16.60 21.52 -1.07
CA LEU A 269 17.31 22.74 -0.66
C LEU A 269 18.16 23.35 -1.79
N ASN A 270 18.75 22.52 -2.65
CA ASN A 270 19.48 23.00 -3.82
C ASN A 270 18.54 23.53 -4.91
N TYR A 271 17.38 22.92 -5.09
CA TYR A 271 16.35 23.40 -6.02
C TYR A 271 15.69 24.68 -5.52
N ALA A 272 15.55 24.86 -4.21
CA ALA A 272 15.04 26.09 -3.58
C ALA A 272 15.82 27.35 -4.01
N LYS A 273 17.10 27.22 -4.39
CA LYS A 273 17.93 28.33 -4.91
C LYS A 273 17.54 28.79 -6.32
N GLN A 274 16.76 27.96 -7.04
CA GLN A 274 16.42 28.14 -8.46
C GLN A 274 14.94 28.46 -8.68
N VAL A 275 14.11 28.39 -7.63
CA VAL A 275 12.67 28.68 -7.71
C VAL A 275 12.36 30.03 -7.09
N GLU A 276 11.35 30.72 -7.65
CA GLU A 276 10.89 32.00 -7.11
C GLU A 276 10.05 31.81 -5.83
N ASN A 277 9.25 30.74 -5.79
CA ASN A 277 8.32 30.47 -4.69
C ASN A 277 8.66 29.16 -3.96
N VAL A 278 9.46 29.26 -2.90
CA VAL A 278 9.88 28.10 -2.08
C VAL A 278 8.69 27.41 -1.39
N ASN A 279 7.53 28.07 -1.26
CA ASN A 279 6.34 27.44 -0.68
C ASN A 279 5.88 26.23 -1.50
N GLU A 280 6.16 26.19 -2.81
CA GLU A 280 5.80 25.07 -3.69
C GLU A 280 6.59 23.79 -3.43
N LEU A 281 7.62 23.86 -2.57
CA LEU A 281 8.46 22.71 -2.23
C LEU A 281 8.05 22.04 -0.92
N ARG A 282 7.15 22.64 -0.13
CA ARG A 282 6.80 22.11 1.20
C ARG A 282 6.08 20.78 1.12
N GLY A 283 5.28 20.55 0.08
CA GLY A 283 4.64 19.27 -0.17
C GLY A 283 5.67 18.14 -0.36
N LEU A 284 6.79 18.39 -1.04
CA LEU A 284 7.83 17.37 -1.26
C LEU A 284 8.44 16.87 0.06
N LEU A 285 8.76 17.81 0.97
CA LEU A 285 9.28 17.48 2.30
C LEU A 285 8.25 16.71 3.14
N ARG A 286 6.97 17.07 2.99
CA ARG A 286 5.89 16.36 3.67
C ARG A 286 5.73 14.94 3.17
N ILE A 287 5.85 14.70 1.86
CA ILE A 287 5.81 13.35 1.28
C ILE A 287 6.96 12.50 1.81
N ALA A 288 8.19 13.03 1.83
CA ALA A 288 9.33 12.30 2.39
C ALA A 288 9.13 11.93 3.86
N TYR A 289 8.74 12.89 4.70
CA TYR A 289 8.49 12.65 6.11
C TYR A 289 7.40 11.60 6.35
N SER A 290 6.30 11.68 5.59
CA SER A 290 5.23 10.67 5.70
C SER A 290 5.67 9.30 5.21
N SER A 291 6.49 9.21 4.16
CA SER A 291 6.94 7.93 3.60
C SER A 291 7.92 7.21 4.55
N GLU A 292 8.82 7.95 5.21
CA GLU A 292 9.68 7.44 6.28
C GLU A 292 8.84 6.98 7.49
N LYS A 293 7.88 7.80 7.94
CA LYS A 293 6.99 7.43 9.06
C LYS A 293 6.18 6.14 8.79
N VAL A 294 5.79 5.89 7.54
CA VAL A 294 5.18 4.62 7.12
C VAL A 294 6.20 3.47 7.22
N SER A 295 7.45 3.71 6.83
CA SER A 295 8.52 2.73 6.96
C SER A 295 8.83 2.39 8.41
N ASP A 296 8.87 3.38 9.30
CA ASP A 296 9.06 3.19 10.74
C ASP A 296 7.96 2.28 11.29
N ALA A 297 6.70 2.56 10.93
CA ALA A 297 5.56 1.75 11.33
C ALA A 297 5.66 0.31 10.82
N SER A 298 6.15 0.13 9.60
CA SER A 298 6.38 -1.18 8.99
C SER A 298 7.50 -1.95 9.68
N LYS A 299 8.60 -1.26 10.03
CA LYS A 299 9.70 -1.82 10.84
C LYS A 299 9.23 -2.20 12.23
N ASP A 300 8.38 -1.39 12.87
CA ASP A 300 7.78 -1.73 14.16
C ASP A 300 6.96 -3.04 14.07
N ILE A 301 6.25 -3.30 12.96
CA ILE A 301 5.56 -4.57 12.75
C ILE A 301 6.57 -5.71 12.56
N ALA A 302 7.60 -5.52 11.72
CA ALA A 302 8.63 -6.52 11.47
C ALA A 302 9.46 -6.87 12.72
N ASP A 303 9.67 -5.91 13.62
CA ASP A 303 10.41 -6.04 14.87
C ASP A 303 9.77 -7.05 15.84
N ILE A 304 8.46 -7.30 15.71
CA ILE A 304 7.78 -8.38 16.42
C ILE A 304 8.48 -9.72 16.12
N VAL A 305 8.79 -9.97 14.85
CA VAL A 305 9.46 -11.20 14.40
C VAL A 305 10.96 -11.15 14.72
N LEU A 306 11.62 -10.03 14.44
CA LEU A 306 13.07 -9.88 14.65
C LEU A 306 13.48 -10.04 16.11
N HIS A 307 12.64 -9.58 17.04
CA HIS A 307 12.89 -9.66 18.48
C HIS A 307 12.22 -10.88 19.15
N GLY A 308 11.53 -11.73 18.38
CA GLY A 308 10.87 -12.94 18.90
C GLY A 308 9.76 -12.62 19.90
N ILE A 309 9.02 -11.54 19.69
CA ILE A 309 7.84 -11.18 20.49
C ILE A 309 6.77 -12.25 20.27
N ALA A 310 6.16 -12.72 21.38
CA ALA A 310 5.12 -13.72 21.32
C ALA A 310 3.89 -13.19 20.57
N MET A 311 3.28 -14.05 19.75
CA MET A 311 2.26 -13.67 18.80
C MET A 311 0.96 -14.41 19.05
N HIS A 312 -0.09 -13.67 19.41
CA HIS A 312 -1.40 -14.26 19.62
C HIS A 312 -2.01 -14.75 18.28
N PRO A 313 -2.57 -15.97 18.19
CA PRO A 313 -3.13 -16.53 16.95
C PRO A 313 -4.24 -15.69 16.29
N ILE A 314 -4.83 -14.75 17.03
CA ILE A 314 -5.86 -13.84 16.51
C ILE A 314 -5.39 -13.02 15.30
N LEU A 315 -4.09 -12.74 15.19
CA LEU A 315 -3.54 -12.00 14.06
C LEU A 315 -3.60 -12.79 12.77
N HIS A 316 -3.27 -14.10 12.79
CA HIS A 316 -3.46 -14.97 11.63
C HIS A 316 -4.92 -14.99 11.18
N TYR A 317 -5.86 -15.10 12.12
CA TYR A 317 -7.29 -15.08 11.79
C TYR A 317 -7.77 -13.73 11.25
N ALA A 318 -7.16 -12.62 11.67
CA ALA A 318 -7.52 -11.28 11.22
C ALA A 318 -7.08 -11.03 9.76
N MET A 319 -5.95 -11.58 9.36
CA MET A 319 -5.40 -11.41 8.01
C MET A 319 -6.06 -12.30 6.95
N LYS A 320 -7.01 -13.18 7.33
CA LYS A 320 -7.82 -14.03 6.44
C LYS A 320 -7.05 -14.89 5.43
N GLU A 321 -5.78 -15.18 5.64
CA GLU A 321 -5.01 -15.95 4.67
C GLU A 321 -5.14 -17.46 4.87
N SER A 322 -4.99 -18.18 3.76
CA SER A 322 -5.07 -19.63 3.67
C SER A 322 -3.78 -20.31 4.16
N ASP A 323 -3.64 -21.63 3.95
CA ASP A 323 -2.41 -22.39 4.28
C ASP A 323 -1.25 -22.07 3.29
N GLU A 324 -0.98 -20.78 3.07
CA GLU A 324 0.07 -20.25 2.20
C GLU A 324 1.36 -19.98 2.99
N ILE A 325 2.45 -19.75 2.27
CA ILE A 325 3.75 -19.29 2.78
C ILE A 325 4.23 -18.09 1.98
N ILE A 326 5.13 -17.31 2.57
CA ILE A 326 5.94 -16.32 1.86
C ILE A 326 7.38 -16.82 1.77
N THR A 327 8.00 -16.66 0.60
CA THR A 327 9.37 -17.09 0.34
C THR A 327 10.20 -15.98 -0.28
N ARG A 328 11.50 -16.03 -0.01
CA ARG A 328 12.52 -15.15 -0.57
C ARG A 328 13.52 -15.98 -1.36
N ILE A 329 13.55 -15.81 -2.68
CA ILE A 329 14.35 -16.64 -3.59
C ILE A 329 15.31 -15.77 -4.38
N VAL A 330 16.59 -16.13 -4.39
CA VAL A 330 17.61 -15.50 -5.24
C VAL A 330 17.71 -16.26 -6.55
N ILE A 331 17.59 -15.57 -7.68
CA ILE A 331 17.72 -16.19 -9.01
C ILE A 331 19.17 -16.63 -9.22
N ALA A 332 19.41 -17.93 -9.36
CA ALA A 332 20.74 -18.45 -9.65
C ALA A 332 21.13 -18.16 -11.11
N LYS A 333 22.43 -17.93 -11.32
CA LYS A 333 22.99 -17.72 -12.66
C LYS A 333 22.81 -18.97 -13.53
N GLY A 334 22.27 -18.79 -14.74
CA GLY A 334 21.98 -19.88 -15.67
C GLY A 334 20.78 -20.75 -15.28
N SER A 335 19.94 -20.28 -14.34
CA SER A 335 18.66 -20.89 -14.02
C SER A 335 17.65 -20.72 -15.17
N GLU A 336 16.48 -21.35 -15.05
CA GLU A 336 15.43 -21.22 -16.08
C GLU A 336 14.81 -19.82 -16.12
N LEU A 337 14.96 -19.04 -15.04
CA LEU A 337 14.49 -17.66 -14.95
C LEU A 337 15.51 -16.65 -15.51
N ASP A 338 16.81 -16.95 -15.43
CA ASP A 338 17.89 -16.02 -15.81
C ASP A 338 17.81 -15.62 -17.29
N GLY A 339 17.52 -14.34 -17.53
CA GLY A 339 17.47 -13.74 -18.86
C GLY A 339 16.09 -13.73 -19.53
N LYS A 340 15.06 -14.35 -18.94
CA LYS A 340 13.66 -14.29 -19.41
C LYS A 340 12.96 -13.05 -18.90
N THR A 341 11.89 -12.63 -19.56
CA THR A 341 10.93 -11.69 -18.93
C THR A 341 10.01 -12.39 -17.94
N TYR A 342 9.35 -11.63 -17.07
CA TYR A 342 8.40 -12.16 -16.10
C TYR A 342 7.25 -12.92 -16.79
N ALA A 343 6.67 -12.37 -17.86
CA ALA A 343 5.65 -13.07 -18.64
C ALA A 343 6.19 -14.33 -19.33
N GLU A 344 7.40 -14.29 -19.88
CA GLU A 344 8.04 -15.45 -20.51
C GLU A 344 8.42 -16.54 -19.50
N SER A 345 8.67 -16.16 -18.25
CA SER A 345 9.00 -17.10 -17.18
C SER A 345 7.83 -18.02 -16.84
N GLY A 346 6.59 -17.55 -17.04
CA GLY A 346 5.38 -18.29 -16.74
C GLY A 346 5.28 -18.73 -15.28
N ILE A 347 5.91 -18.01 -14.34
CA ILE A 347 5.99 -18.39 -12.93
C ILE A 347 4.58 -18.64 -12.37
N GLU A 348 3.70 -17.64 -12.38
CA GLU A 348 2.34 -17.76 -11.82
C GLU A 348 1.58 -18.97 -12.35
N VAL A 349 1.66 -19.23 -13.65
CA VAL A 349 0.96 -20.36 -14.29
C VAL A 349 1.62 -21.70 -13.97
N SER A 350 2.95 -21.73 -13.86
CA SER A 350 3.72 -22.98 -13.71
C SER A 350 3.86 -23.41 -12.25
N THR A 351 3.88 -22.44 -11.34
CA THR A 351 4.06 -22.66 -9.90
C THR A 351 2.77 -22.46 -9.14
N GLY A 352 1.87 -21.56 -9.55
CA GLY A 352 0.76 -21.11 -8.69
C GLY A 352 1.19 -20.08 -7.64
N MET A 353 2.47 -19.69 -7.60
CA MET A 353 2.97 -18.62 -6.72
C MET A 353 2.63 -17.26 -7.29
N ASP A 354 2.11 -16.39 -6.43
CA ASP A 354 1.93 -14.97 -6.68
C ASP A 354 3.23 -14.21 -6.38
N ILE A 355 3.74 -13.44 -7.34
CA ILE A 355 4.96 -12.66 -7.14
C ILE A 355 4.60 -11.28 -6.58
N ILE A 356 4.94 -11.09 -5.31
CA ILE A 356 4.72 -9.84 -4.59
C ILE A 356 5.71 -8.77 -5.08
N ALA A 357 6.99 -9.12 -5.12
CA ALA A 357 8.03 -8.14 -5.46
C ALA A 357 9.30 -8.77 -6.05
N ILE A 358 9.99 -7.99 -6.87
CA ILE A 358 11.31 -8.33 -7.41
C ILE A 358 12.31 -7.22 -7.06
N LYS A 359 13.41 -7.59 -6.43
CA LYS A 359 14.57 -6.70 -6.21
C LYS A 359 15.58 -6.94 -7.32
N LYS A 360 15.80 -5.92 -8.15
CA LYS A 360 16.79 -5.93 -9.22
C LYS A 360 18.19 -5.80 -8.64
N SER A 361 19.04 -6.80 -8.84
CA SER A 361 20.39 -6.81 -8.24
C SER A 361 21.29 -5.72 -8.83
N SER A 362 21.06 -5.35 -10.10
CA SER A 362 21.86 -4.38 -10.85
C SER A 362 21.66 -2.94 -10.40
N THR A 363 20.45 -2.61 -9.94
CA THR A 363 20.06 -1.25 -9.54
C THR A 363 19.73 -1.14 -8.06
N ASN A 364 19.60 -2.27 -7.35
CA ASN A 364 19.07 -2.36 -6.00
C ASN A 364 17.67 -1.72 -5.84
N LYS A 365 16.89 -1.70 -6.92
CA LYS A 365 15.51 -1.19 -6.95
C LYS A 365 14.52 -2.34 -6.81
N TRP A 366 13.43 -2.05 -6.09
CA TRP A 366 12.28 -2.94 -5.97
C TRP A 366 11.26 -2.62 -7.05
N GLN A 367 10.56 -3.66 -7.50
CA GLN A 367 9.41 -3.61 -8.39
C GLN A 367 8.29 -4.43 -7.75
N PHE A 368 7.13 -3.84 -7.56
CA PHE A 368 5.96 -4.41 -6.90
C PHE A 368 4.95 -4.87 -7.95
N HIS A 369 4.32 -6.03 -7.74
CA HIS A 369 3.45 -6.66 -8.74
C HIS A 369 4.05 -6.58 -10.16
N PRO A 370 5.22 -7.22 -10.37
CA PRO A 370 6.03 -7.00 -11.55
C PRO A 370 5.23 -7.24 -12.83
N LYS A 371 5.31 -6.27 -13.76
CA LYS A 371 4.75 -6.41 -15.10
C LYS A 371 5.48 -7.49 -15.90
N GLY A 372 4.75 -8.08 -16.84
CA GLY A 372 5.24 -9.17 -17.70
C GLY A 372 6.50 -8.88 -18.51
N ASP A 373 6.82 -7.61 -18.77
CA ASP A 373 7.99 -7.17 -19.54
C ASP A 373 9.28 -7.04 -18.72
N ILE A 374 9.18 -7.12 -17.39
CA ILE A 374 10.34 -7.06 -16.50
C ILE A 374 11.27 -8.24 -16.80
N LYS A 375 12.53 -7.92 -17.09
CA LYS A 375 13.56 -8.93 -17.32
C LYS A 375 14.12 -9.44 -15.99
N LEU A 376 14.05 -10.75 -15.79
CA LEU A 376 14.65 -11.46 -14.67
C LEU A 376 16.13 -11.73 -14.96
N GLU A 377 17.00 -11.47 -13.99
CA GLU A 377 18.44 -11.63 -14.11
C GLU A 377 19.02 -12.36 -12.91
N ALA A 378 20.15 -13.04 -13.12
CA ALA A 378 20.90 -13.66 -12.03
C ALA A 378 21.16 -12.68 -10.87
N ASN A 379 20.95 -13.16 -9.65
CA ASN A 379 21.02 -12.46 -8.36
C ASN A 379 19.86 -11.52 -8.05
N ASP A 380 18.87 -11.37 -8.93
CA ASP A 380 17.61 -10.74 -8.52
C ASP A 380 16.98 -11.54 -7.38
N ILE A 381 16.25 -10.85 -6.49
CA ILE A 381 15.51 -11.48 -5.40
C ILE A 381 14.03 -11.43 -5.74
N ILE A 382 13.36 -12.57 -5.67
CA ILE A 382 11.92 -12.72 -5.82
C ILE A 382 11.33 -12.91 -4.43
N ILE A 383 10.32 -12.12 -4.10
CA ILE A 383 9.42 -12.35 -2.97
C ILE A 383 8.11 -12.88 -3.54
N ALA A 384 7.71 -14.06 -3.10
CA ALA A 384 6.55 -14.75 -3.63
C ALA A 384 5.70 -15.35 -2.51
N LYS A 385 4.40 -15.45 -2.76
CA LYS A 385 3.43 -16.05 -1.87
C LYS A 385 2.69 -17.19 -2.58
N GLY A 386 2.44 -18.29 -1.89
CA GLY A 386 1.68 -19.44 -2.43
C GLY A 386 1.81 -20.66 -1.54
N SER A 387 1.50 -21.86 -2.04
CA SER A 387 1.61 -23.07 -1.22
C SER A 387 3.07 -23.55 -1.09
N VAL A 388 3.32 -24.44 -0.11
CA VAL A 388 4.64 -25.08 0.06
C VAL A 388 5.04 -25.92 -1.16
N GLU A 389 4.06 -26.55 -1.83
CA GLU A 389 4.31 -27.35 -3.03
C GLU A 389 4.73 -26.46 -4.21
N ASP A 390 4.13 -25.26 -4.30
CA ASP A 390 4.40 -24.26 -5.33
C ASP A 390 5.79 -23.62 -5.16
N GLU A 391 6.22 -23.40 -3.91
CA GLU A 391 7.56 -22.91 -3.59
C GLU A 391 8.65 -23.84 -4.10
N ASP A 392 8.50 -25.15 -3.95
CA ASP A 392 9.49 -26.13 -4.42
C ASP A 392 9.67 -26.07 -5.95
N ILE A 393 8.60 -25.77 -6.69
CA ILE A 393 8.67 -25.56 -8.14
C ILE A 393 9.41 -24.26 -8.44
N LEU A 394 9.06 -23.17 -7.75
CA LEU A 394 9.72 -21.87 -7.94
C LEU A 394 11.22 -21.93 -7.63
N LYS A 395 11.63 -22.62 -6.55
CA LYS A 395 13.04 -22.86 -6.21
C LYS A 395 13.79 -23.55 -7.35
N ARG A 396 13.21 -24.60 -7.95
CA ARG A 396 13.81 -25.29 -9.10
C ARG A 396 13.96 -24.38 -10.31
N LEU A 397 12.92 -23.62 -10.65
CA LEU A 397 12.98 -22.66 -11.76
C LEU A 397 14.08 -21.61 -11.54
N ALA A 398 14.21 -21.12 -10.31
CA ALA A 398 15.24 -20.18 -9.89
C ALA A 398 16.63 -20.81 -9.74
N GLY A 399 16.78 -22.13 -9.91
CA GLY A 399 18.05 -22.84 -9.77
C GLY A 399 18.55 -22.96 -8.32
N VAL A 400 17.65 -22.83 -7.35
CA VAL A 400 17.89 -23.11 -5.93
C VAL A 400 17.52 -24.56 -5.67
N TYR A 401 18.53 -25.42 -5.47
CA TYR A 401 18.31 -26.82 -5.14
C TYR A 401 18.45 -26.99 -3.63
N ASN A 402 17.44 -27.58 -2.97
CA ASN A 402 17.56 -27.99 -1.57
C ASN A 402 18.72 -29.00 -1.47
N GLU A 403 19.70 -28.73 -0.59
CA GLU A 403 20.71 -29.72 -0.18
C GLU A 403 20.11 -30.86 0.63
#